data_AF-A0A961LI94-F1
#
_entry.id   AF-A0A961LI94-F1
#
_cell.length_a   1.000
_cell.length_b   1.000
_cell.length_c   1.000
_cell.angle_alpha   90.00
_cell.angle_beta   90.00
_cell.angle_gamma   90.00
#
_symmetry.space_group_name_H-M   'P 1'
#
loop_
_entity.id
_entity.type
_entity.pdbx_description
1 polymer ?
#
loop_
_entity_poly.entity_id
_entity_poly.type
_entity_poly.pdbx_seq_one_letter_code
_entity_poly.pdbx_strand_id
1 'polypeptide(L)'
;MASLVHWVSKGSLQPVPAGTDERELLHRQGYVKITQDENGTIVKWAMFSSNWASLYFAMEWIHCSIGPFHLHYYSAGWFSERYETSSETSDRMTQLIYKSDIHLSRTVYIHDANENRPDVPQILKSALNTNDVDEEHSIDCIFDPSSHKFRVARVGNQSTIARLWGMNPVSYPCLTGHSYDQAVSRIYPEVSRSGEPHYDHIYAAMTSQTGDVIWVPYQRVVLPLRMGRNKKGVRIVTELAKVDISPL
;
A
#
# COMPACT_ATOMS: atom_id res chain seq x y z
N MET A 1 18.42 9.50 24.47
CA MET A 1 19.05 8.38 25.24
C MET A 1 19.61 7.32 24.29
N ALA A 2 20.35 6.32 24.77
CA ALA A 2 20.84 5.22 23.90
C ALA A 2 19.69 4.30 23.48
N SER A 3 19.63 3.95 22.20
CA SER A 3 18.67 2.99 21.66
C SER A 3 19.00 1.58 22.17
N LEU A 4 17.99 0.88 22.71
CA LEU A 4 18.08 -0.52 23.11
C LEU A 4 17.73 -1.41 21.92
N VAL A 5 18.60 -2.36 21.61
CA VAL A 5 18.41 -3.30 20.50
C VAL A 5 18.36 -4.71 21.07
N HIS A 6 17.25 -5.38 20.84
CA HIS A 6 16.99 -6.76 21.23
C HIS A 6 16.80 -7.63 19.98
N TRP A 7 17.37 -8.82 20.03
CA TRP A 7 17.24 -9.81 18.97
C TRP A 7 16.56 -11.05 19.53
N VAL A 8 15.51 -11.49 18.87
CA VAL A 8 14.69 -12.62 19.29
C VAL A 8 14.85 -13.73 18.26
N SER A 9 15.25 -14.92 18.70
CA SER A 9 15.25 -16.13 17.88
C SER A 9 14.75 -17.31 18.69
N LYS A 10 14.00 -18.20 18.03
CA LYS A 10 13.40 -19.40 18.66
C LYS A 10 12.57 -19.04 19.91
N GLY A 11 11.87 -17.90 19.89
CA GLY A 11 10.99 -17.47 20.99
C GLY A 11 11.71 -16.98 22.24
N SER A 12 12.96 -16.54 22.13
CA SER A 12 13.74 -16.01 23.26
C SER A 12 14.71 -14.93 22.82
N LEU A 13 15.14 -14.07 23.76
CA LEU A 13 16.22 -13.12 23.51
C LEU A 13 17.53 -13.88 23.26
N GLN A 14 18.23 -13.47 22.22
CA GLN A 14 19.49 -14.07 21.79
C GLN A 14 20.54 -12.99 21.55
N PRO A 15 21.83 -13.25 21.88
CA PRO A 15 22.91 -12.39 21.46
C PRO A 15 23.07 -12.43 19.94
N VAL A 16 23.53 -11.33 19.35
CA VAL A 16 23.81 -11.27 17.91
C VAL A 16 25.09 -12.04 17.60
N PRO A 17 25.07 -13.00 16.65
CA PRO A 17 26.30 -13.62 16.17
C PRO A 17 27.24 -12.57 15.56
N ALA A 18 28.47 -12.48 16.07
CA ALA A 18 29.44 -11.49 15.65
C ALA A 18 29.72 -11.56 14.14
N GLY A 19 29.79 -10.39 13.48
CA GLY A 19 30.13 -10.28 12.06
C GLY A 19 29.02 -10.70 11.08
N THR A 20 27.80 -10.96 11.56
CA THR A 20 26.68 -11.35 10.70
C THR A 20 25.88 -10.12 10.25
N ASP A 21 25.56 -10.06 8.96
CA ASP A 21 24.73 -8.99 8.39
C ASP A 21 23.28 -9.09 8.89
N GLU A 22 22.64 -7.94 9.14
CA GLU A 22 21.25 -7.88 9.60
C GLU A 22 20.31 -8.59 8.62
N ARG A 23 20.56 -8.45 7.30
CA ARG A 23 19.76 -9.13 6.29
C ARG A 23 19.85 -10.65 6.45
N GLU A 24 21.01 -11.19 6.76
CA GLU A 24 21.19 -12.62 6.97
C GLU A 24 20.45 -13.10 8.22
N LEU A 25 20.54 -12.35 9.33
CA LEU A 25 19.82 -12.65 10.56
C LEU A 25 18.30 -12.70 10.35
N LEU A 26 17.75 -11.68 9.68
CA LEU A 26 16.31 -11.57 9.46
C LEU A 26 15.81 -12.60 8.44
N HIS A 27 16.44 -12.67 7.26
CA HIS A 27 15.91 -13.47 6.14
C HIS A 27 16.25 -14.96 6.25
N ARG A 28 17.46 -15.31 6.69
CA ARG A 28 17.93 -16.71 6.68
C ARG A 28 17.81 -17.38 8.04
N GLN A 29 18.06 -16.63 9.10
CA GLN A 29 18.12 -17.20 10.45
C GLN A 29 16.83 -16.99 11.26
N GLY A 30 15.83 -16.30 10.69
CA GLY A 30 14.51 -16.13 11.33
C GLY A 30 14.55 -15.30 12.61
N TYR A 31 15.49 -14.36 12.71
CA TYR A 31 15.50 -13.42 13.81
C TYR A 31 14.39 -12.38 13.66
N VAL A 32 13.92 -11.88 14.80
CA VAL A 32 13.10 -10.67 14.93
C VAL A 32 13.91 -9.66 15.70
N LYS A 33 14.05 -8.45 15.16
CA LYS A 33 14.75 -7.34 15.83
C LYS A 33 13.73 -6.43 16.48
N ILE A 34 13.92 -6.11 17.75
CA ILE A 34 13.14 -5.11 18.48
C ILE A 34 14.09 -3.96 18.83
N THR A 35 13.77 -2.75 18.42
CA THR A 35 14.54 -1.55 18.74
C THR A 35 13.66 -0.60 19.54
N GLN A 36 14.16 -0.10 20.66
CA GLN A 36 13.42 0.79 21.55
C GLN A 36 14.24 2.04 21.83
N ASP A 37 13.60 3.19 21.68
CA ASP A 37 14.16 4.48 22.08
C ASP A 37 13.05 5.42 22.56
N GLU A 38 13.39 6.68 22.75
CA GLU A 38 12.45 7.72 23.19
C GLU A 38 11.33 8.03 22.18
N ASN A 39 11.49 7.61 20.92
CA ASN A 39 10.50 7.79 19.85
C ASN A 39 9.58 6.58 19.69
N GLY A 40 9.77 5.51 20.47
CA GLY A 40 8.88 4.35 20.51
C GLY A 40 9.58 3.01 20.26
N THR A 41 8.82 2.05 19.75
CA THR A 41 9.27 0.65 19.56
C THR A 41 9.14 0.23 18.10
N ILE A 42 10.23 -0.27 17.52
CA ILE A 42 10.27 -0.82 16.16
C ILE A 42 10.45 -2.34 16.25
N VAL A 43 9.55 -3.10 15.61
CA VAL A 43 9.67 -4.55 15.44
C VAL A 43 9.95 -4.86 13.98
N LYS A 44 11.06 -5.54 13.69
CA LYS A 44 11.54 -5.82 12.34
C LYS A 44 11.76 -7.31 12.07
N TRP A 45 11.20 -7.83 10.97
CA TRP A 45 11.35 -9.25 10.58
C TRP A 45 11.17 -9.49 9.07
N ALA A 46 11.42 -10.71 8.62
CA ALA A 46 11.04 -11.15 7.27
C ALA A 46 9.90 -12.17 7.37
N MET A 47 8.79 -11.96 6.63
CA MET A 47 7.56 -12.76 6.79
C MET A 47 7.78 -14.25 6.48
N PHE A 48 8.60 -14.58 5.48
CA PHE A 48 8.79 -15.94 4.99
C PHE A 48 9.97 -16.69 5.66
N SER A 49 10.43 -16.20 6.81
CA SER A 49 11.52 -16.82 7.57
C SER A 49 10.98 -17.68 8.72
N SER A 50 11.78 -18.62 9.21
CA SER A 50 11.40 -19.51 10.32
C SER A 50 11.41 -18.78 11.68
N ASN A 51 10.45 -17.89 11.92
CA ASN A 51 10.45 -16.94 13.05
C ASN A 51 9.17 -16.91 13.88
N TRP A 52 8.23 -17.83 13.67
CA TRP A 52 6.91 -17.85 14.35
C TRP A 52 7.01 -17.71 15.87
N ALA A 53 7.83 -18.54 16.52
CA ALA A 53 8.03 -18.45 17.98
C ALA A 53 8.59 -17.09 18.41
N SER A 54 9.49 -16.51 17.62
CA SER A 54 10.06 -15.18 17.87
C SER A 54 9.04 -14.07 17.69
N LEU A 55 8.10 -14.22 16.74
CA LEU A 55 7.02 -13.26 16.53
C LEU A 55 5.99 -13.30 17.64
N TYR A 56 5.59 -14.48 18.13
CA TYR A 56 4.73 -14.59 19.31
C TYR A 56 5.41 -14.00 20.56
N PHE A 57 6.71 -14.24 20.75
CA PHE A 57 7.46 -13.59 21.82
C PHE A 57 7.43 -12.06 21.68
N ALA A 58 7.67 -11.54 20.47
CA ALA A 58 7.63 -10.11 20.21
C ALA A 58 6.23 -9.51 20.46
N MET A 59 5.16 -10.20 20.06
CA MET A 59 3.77 -9.80 20.33
C MET A 59 3.45 -9.69 21.82
N GLU A 60 3.94 -10.60 22.66
CA GLU A 60 3.77 -10.45 24.11
C GLU A 60 4.61 -9.29 24.64
N TRP A 61 5.84 -9.14 24.12
CA TRP A 61 6.77 -8.09 24.53
C TRP A 61 6.25 -6.67 24.26
N ILE A 62 5.55 -6.42 23.14
CA ILE A 62 5.08 -5.07 22.80
C ILE A 62 4.08 -4.51 23.82
N HIS A 63 3.36 -5.36 24.56
CA HIS A 63 2.45 -4.91 25.62
C HIS A 63 3.19 -4.29 26.82
N CYS A 64 4.48 -4.60 26.98
CA CYS A 64 5.35 -4.03 28.01
C CYS A 64 6.24 -2.89 27.48
N SER A 65 5.98 -2.41 26.27
CA SER A 65 6.86 -1.50 25.53
C SER A 65 6.23 -0.11 25.36
N ILE A 66 7.06 0.89 25.07
CA ILE A 66 6.64 2.28 24.90
C ILE A 66 6.29 2.52 23.43
N GLY A 67 5.10 3.09 23.18
CA GLY A 67 4.66 3.53 21.85
C GLY A 67 5.21 4.91 21.46
N PRO A 68 5.06 5.33 20.18
CA PRO A 68 4.37 4.64 19.10
C PRO A 68 5.09 3.37 18.64
N PHE A 69 4.35 2.50 17.96
CA PHE A 69 4.84 1.20 17.49
C PHE A 69 5.00 1.20 15.98
N HIS A 70 6.10 0.64 15.52
CA HIS A 70 6.44 0.54 14.10
C HIS A 70 6.70 -0.93 13.74
N LEU A 71 5.93 -1.46 12.79
CA LEU A 71 6.15 -2.78 12.22
C LEU A 71 6.92 -2.62 10.91
N HIS A 72 8.13 -3.17 10.85
CA HIS A 72 9.01 -3.14 9.69
C HIS A 72 9.21 -4.57 9.16
N TYR A 73 8.44 -5.00 8.17
CA TYR A 73 8.49 -6.40 7.74
C TYR A 73 8.79 -6.56 6.26
N TYR A 74 9.56 -7.59 5.92
CA TYR A 74 9.84 -7.92 4.54
C TYR A 74 8.83 -8.93 3.99
N SER A 75 8.16 -8.57 2.88
CA SER A 75 7.31 -9.47 2.09
C SER A 75 7.71 -9.42 0.60
N ALA A 76 7.10 -8.55 -0.20
CA ALA A 76 7.52 -8.21 -1.56
C ALA A 76 8.44 -6.96 -1.61
N GLY A 77 8.94 -6.55 -0.45
CA GLY A 77 9.64 -5.30 -0.17
C GLY A 77 9.61 -5.04 1.34
N TRP A 78 10.32 -3.99 1.79
CA TRP A 78 10.24 -3.57 3.19
C TRP A 78 9.00 -2.71 3.39
N PHE A 79 8.05 -3.26 4.16
CA PHE A 79 6.86 -2.56 4.59
C PHE A 79 7.12 -1.83 5.91
N SER A 80 6.55 -0.63 6.05
CA SER A 80 6.55 0.12 7.31
C SER A 80 5.11 0.52 7.67
N GLU A 81 4.65 0.08 8.83
CA GLU A 81 3.32 0.40 9.37
C GLU A 81 3.48 0.99 10.77
N ARG A 82 2.74 2.06 11.08
CA ARG A 82 2.77 2.74 12.39
C ARG A 82 1.42 2.58 13.11
N TYR A 83 1.50 2.32 14.40
CA TYR A 83 0.36 2.13 15.31
C TYR A 83 0.57 2.91 16.60
N GLU A 84 -0.52 3.43 17.17
CA GLU A 84 -0.45 4.22 18.41
C GLU A 84 -0.56 3.33 19.66
N THR A 85 -1.22 2.17 19.53
CA THR A 85 -1.45 1.25 20.67
C THR A 85 -0.79 -0.11 20.46
N SER A 86 -0.38 -0.75 21.56
CA SER A 86 0.19 -2.10 21.52
C SER A 86 -0.85 -3.15 21.10
N SER A 87 -2.13 -2.92 21.41
CA SER A 87 -3.23 -3.81 21.01
C SER A 87 -3.39 -3.87 19.50
N GLU A 88 -3.51 -2.72 18.83
CA GLU A 88 -3.61 -2.65 17.36
C GLU A 88 -2.40 -3.27 16.68
N THR A 89 -1.22 -3.02 17.25
CA THR A 89 0.05 -3.59 16.78
C THR A 89 0.04 -5.12 16.89
N SER A 90 -0.39 -5.67 18.03
CA SER A 90 -0.46 -7.12 18.29
C SER A 90 -1.47 -7.81 17.37
N ASP A 91 -2.64 -7.19 17.19
CA ASP A 91 -3.67 -7.66 16.26
C ASP A 91 -3.13 -7.69 14.83
N ARG A 92 -2.39 -6.65 14.42
CA ARG A 92 -1.76 -6.61 13.11
C ARG A 92 -0.69 -7.68 12.95
N MET A 93 0.20 -7.85 13.92
CA MET A 93 1.21 -8.91 13.89
C MET A 93 0.56 -10.29 13.77
N THR A 94 -0.52 -10.53 14.52
CA THR A 94 -1.32 -11.76 14.42
C THR A 94 -1.85 -12.00 13.01
N GLN A 95 -2.44 -10.97 12.39
CA GLN A 95 -2.91 -11.05 11.00
C GLN A 95 -1.77 -11.36 10.02
N LEU A 96 -0.60 -10.76 10.20
CA LEU A 96 0.57 -11.00 9.35
C LEU A 96 1.13 -12.42 9.53
N ILE A 97 1.16 -12.94 10.77
CA ILE A 97 1.59 -14.31 11.06
C ILE A 97 0.68 -15.32 10.37
N TYR A 98 -0.64 -15.20 10.51
CA TYR A 98 -1.62 -16.09 9.87
C TYR A 98 -1.50 -16.13 8.34
N LYS A 99 -0.84 -15.13 7.76
CA LYS A 99 -0.74 -14.94 6.32
C LYS A 99 0.69 -15.05 5.82
N SER A 100 1.62 -15.41 6.69
CA SER A 100 3.02 -15.65 6.35
C SER A 100 3.19 -16.84 5.41
N ASP A 101 2.27 -17.82 5.43
CA ASP A 101 2.25 -18.93 4.47
C ASP A 101 1.67 -18.51 3.10
N ILE A 102 0.92 -17.41 3.05
CA ILE A 102 0.37 -16.86 1.82
C ILE A 102 1.48 -16.07 1.13
N HIS A 103 2.14 -16.72 0.17
CA HIS A 103 3.01 -16.01 -0.75
C HIS A 103 2.13 -15.09 -1.60
N LEU A 104 2.11 -13.80 -1.27
CA LEU A 104 1.41 -12.81 -2.07
C LEU A 104 2.04 -12.81 -3.47
N SER A 105 1.38 -13.51 -4.40
CA SER A 105 1.80 -13.55 -5.80
C SER A 105 1.64 -12.20 -6.51
N ARG A 106 0.97 -11.24 -5.85
CA ARG A 106 0.64 -9.91 -6.37
C ARG A 106 0.78 -8.86 -5.29
N THR A 107 1.18 -7.66 -5.70
CA THR A 107 1.29 -6.47 -4.84
C THR A 107 0.11 -5.51 -5.03
N VAL A 108 -0.86 -5.88 -5.88
CA VAL A 108 -2.05 -5.09 -6.18
C VAL A 108 -3.25 -6.02 -6.30
N TYR A 109 -4.30 -5.67 -5.58
CA TYR A 109 -5.58 -6.37 -5.54
C TYR A 109 -6.67 -5.38 -5.92
N ILE A 110 -7.49 -5.75 -6.89
CA ILE A 110 -8.58 -4.93 -7.43
C ILE A 110 -9.84 -5.77 -7.37
N HIS A 111 -10.93 -5.16 -6.90
CA HIS A 111 -12.25 -5.76 -6.85
C HIS A 111 -13.26 -4.79 -7.44
N ASP A 112 -13.90 -5.20 -8.53
CA ASP A 112 -15.04 -4.52 -9.13
C ASP A 112 -16.15 -4.42 -8.07
N ALA A 113 -16.48 -3.19 -7.68
CA ALA A 113 -17.36 -2.95 -6.56
C ALA A 113 -18.74 -2.45 -7.03
N ASN A 114 -19.78 -2.68 -6.22
CA ASN A 114 -21.10 -2.12 -6.48
C ASN A 114 -21.13 -0.64 -6.06
N GLU A 115 -21.52 0.23 -6.99
CA GLU A 115 -21.65 1.68 -6.81
C GLU A 115 -22.76 2.09 -5.83
N ASN A 116 -23.74 1.21 -5.56
CA ASN A 116 -24.88 1.49 -4.68
C ASN A 116 -24.60 1.26 -3.19
N ARG A 117 -23.34 1.06 -2.82
CA ARG A 117 -22.99 0.77 -1.42
C ARG A 117 -23.07 2.02 -0.54
N PRO A 118 -23.37 1.87 0.75
CA PRO A 118 -23.44 3.01 1.67
C PRO A 118 -22.05 3.58 2.03
N ASP A 119 -20.97 2.81 1.81
CA ASP A 119 -19.60 3.16 2.18
C ASP A 119 -18.80 3.86 1.06
N VAL A 120 -19.45 4.23 -0.04
CA VAL A 120 -18.81 4.98 -1.14
C VAL A 120 -18.60 6.45 -0.72
N PRO A 121 -17.35 6.97 -0.72
CA PRO A 121 -17.03 8.36 -0.45
C PRO A 121 -17.81 9.32 -1.35
N GLN A 122 -18.22 10.45 -0.78
CA GLN A 122 -19.12 11.38 -1.44
C GLN A 122 -18.59 11.90 -2.77
N ILE A 123 -17.28 12.11 -2.90
CA ILE A 123 -16.66 12.56 -4.15
C ILE A 123 -16.78 11.52 -5.27
N LEU A 124 -16.62 10.23 -4.94
CA LEU A 124 -16.77 9.13 -5.88
C LEU A 124 -18.23 8.94 -6.26
N LYS A 125 -19.14 9.05 -5.29
CA LYS A 125 -20.59 8.99 -5.52
C LYS A 125 -21.06 10.12 -6.44
N SER A 126 -20.60 11.35 -6.21
CA SER A 126 -20.87 12.48 -7.11
C SER A 126 -20.35 12.19 -8.51
N ALA A 127 -19.10 11.73 -8.64
CA ALA A 127 -18.49 11.41 -9.93
C ALA A 127 -19.24 10.33 -10.72
N LEU A 128 -19.73 9.28 -10.05
CA LEU A 128 -20.57 8.25 -10.65
C LEU A 128 -21.92 8.81 -11.14
N ASN A 129 -22.56 9.67 -10.35
CA ASN A 129 -23.85 10.25 -10.69
C ASN A 129 -23.78 11.27 -11.83
N THR A 130 -22.73 12.10 -11.86
CA THR A 130 -22.56 13.16 -12.88
C THR A 130 -21.75 12.71 -14.09
N ASN A 131 -21.10 11.55 -14.00
CA ASN A 131 -20.11 11.07 -14.97
C ASN A 131 -19.02 12.11 -15.27
N ASP A 132 -18.68 12.90 -14.26
CA ASP A 132 -17.71 14.00 -14.34
C ASP A 132 -17.15 14.32 -12.96
N VAL A 133 -15.96 14.89 -12.94
CA VAL A 133 -15.29 15.37 -11.72
C VAL A 133 -14.36 16.51 -12.12
N ASP A 134 -14.22 17.48 -11.21
CA ASP A 134 -13.34 18.61 -11.44
C ASP A 134 -11.87 18.18 -11.57
N GLU A 135 -11.09 19.04 -12.21
CA GLU A 135 -9.68 18.76 -12.47
C GLU A 135 -8.86 18.75 -11.19
N GLU A 136 -9.20 19.58 -10.20
CA GLU A 136 -8.42 19.69 -8.96
C GLU A 136 -8.40 18.38 -8.15
N HIS A 137 -9.48 17.60 -8.21
CA HIS A 137 -9.60 16.33 -7.48
C HIS A 137 -9.26 15.07 -8.30
N SER A 138 -8.86 15.22 -9.57
CA SER A 138 -8.73 14.09 -10.49
C SER A 138 -7.36 13.98 -11.16
N ILE A 139 -7.08 12.79 -11.69
CA ILE A 139 -5.90 12.46 -12.49
C ILE A 139 -6.36 12.15 -13.90
N ASP A 140 -5.77 12.80 -14.90
CA ASP A 140 -6.06 12.51 -16.31
C ASP A 140 -4.98 11.61 -16.88
N CYS A 141 -5.41 10.48 -17.44
CA CYS A 141 -4.57 9.55 -18.16
C CYS A 141 -4.91 9.57 -19.65
N ILE A 142 -3.92 9.80 -20.51
CA ILE A 142 -4.09 9.89 -21.96
C ILE A 142 -3.45 8.67 -22.62
N PHE A 143 -4.13 8.07 -23.59
CA PHE A 143 -3.58 6.99 -24.39
C PHE A 143 -2.45 7.49 -25.28
N ASP A 144 -1.27 6.91 -25.13
CA ASP A 144 -0.12 7.11 -25.99
C ASP A 144 -0.05 5.99 -27.05
N PRO A 145 -0.28 6.30 -28.34
CA PRO A 145 -0.23 5.31 -29.41
C PRO A 145 1.15 4.68 -29.60
N SER A 146 2.24 5.36 -29.24
CA SER A 146 3.60 4.85 -29.47
C SER A 146 3.95 3.71 -28.52
N SER A 147 3.53 3.81 -27.26
CA SER A 147 3.73 2.77 -26.24
C SER A 147 2.54 1.82 -26.07
N HIS A 148 1.41 2.11 -26.72
CA HIS A 148 0.13 1.44 -26.51
C HIS A 148 -0.32 1.40 -25.03
N LYS A 149 -0.01 2.46 -24.27
CA LYS A 149 -0.32 2.58 -22.85
C LYS A 149 -0.99 3.91 -22.54
N PHE A 150 -1.75 3.94 -21.46
CA PHE A 150 -2.21 5.20 -20.88
C PHE A 150 -1.09 5.79 -20.02
N ARG A 151 -0.86 7.09 -20.14
CA ARG A 151 0.15 7.82 -19.34
C ARG A 151 -0.54 8.92 -18.56
N VAL A 152 -0.11 9.14 -17.33
CA VAL A 152 -0.56 10.29 -16.54
C VAL A 152 -0.13 11.57 -17.25
N ALA A 153 -1.10 12.41 -17.62
CA ALA A 153 -0.88 13.69 -18.27
C ALA A 153 -1.07 14.86 -17.29
N ARG A 154 -1.89 14.68 -16.26
CA ARG A 154 -2.24 15.71 -15.27
C ARG A 154 -2.58 15.06 -13.94
N VAL A 155 -2.14 15.68 -12.85
CA VAL A 155 -2.52 15.33 -11.47
C VAL A 155 -3.12 16.58 -10.84
N GLY A 156 -4.37 16.49 -10.41
CA GLY A 156 -5.05 17.55 -9.66
C GLY A 156 -4.41 17.75 -8.28
N ASN A 157 -4.28 19.00 -7.85
CA ASN A 157 -3.64 19.40 -6.60
C ASN A 157 -4.37 18.93 -5.32
N GLN A 158 -5.66 18.63 -5.42
CA GLN A 158 -6.51 18.10 -4.35
C GLN A 158 -6.78 16.59 -4.48
N SER A 159 -6.22 15.94 -5.51
CA SER A 159 -6.33 14.49 -5.68
C SER A 159 -5.65 13.72 -4.54
N THR A 160 -6.13 12.51 -4.26
CA THR A 160 -5.50 11.61 -3.27
C THR A 160 -4.03 11.31 -3.60
N ILE A 161 -3.68 11.20 -4.89
CA ILE A 161 -2.29 11.05 -5.30
C ILE A 161 -1.47 12.28 -4.89
N ALA A 162 -1.97 13.50 -5.17
CA ALA A 162 -1.26 14.72 -4.79
C ALA A 162 -1.06 14.85 -3.26
N ARG A 163 -2.06 14.45 -2.47
CA ARG A 163 -1.96 14.47 -1.00
C ARG A 163 -0.88 13.53 -0.45
N LEU A 164 -0.70 12.36 -1.06
CA LEU A 164 0.18 11.31 -0.54
C LEU A 164 1.58 11.31 -1.19
N TRP A 165 1.66 11.61 -2.49
CA TRP A 165 2.90 11.57 -3.26
C TRP A 165 3.29 12.90 -3.89
N GLY A 166 2.50 13.95 -3.71
CA GLY A 166 2.72 15.25 -4.34
C GLY A 166 2.25 15.26 -5.80
N MET A 167 2.31 16.44 -6.42
CA MET A 167 1.80 16.64 -7.79
C MET A 167 2.75 16.19 -8.90
N ASN A 168 3.93 15.68 -8.55
CA ASN A 168 4.95 15.37 -9.55
C ASN A 168 4.58 14.10 -10.32
N PRO A 169 4.46 14.15 -11.67
CA PRO A 169 4.12 12.98 -12.49
C PRO A 169 5.20 11.88 -12.51
N VAL A 170 6.35 12.11 -11.86
CA VAL A 170 7.36 11.05 -11.62
C VAL A 170 7.16 10.32 -10.29
N SER A 171 6.11 10.64 -9.54
CA SER A 171 5.73 9.89 -8.34
C SER A 171 5.33 8.46 -8.70
N TYR A 172 5.57 7.51 -7.78
CA TYR A 172 5.35 6.08 -8.00
C TYR A 172 4.02 5.74 -8.69
N PRO A 173 2.83 6.22 -8.24
CA PRO A 173 1.57 5.84 -8.87
C PRO A 173 1.36 6.46 -10.28
N CYS A 174 2.21 7.39 -10.71
CA CYS A 174 2.16 8.03 -12.02
C CYS A 174 3.18 7.47 -13.01
N LEU A 175 4.14 6.65 -12.55
CA LEU A 175 5.12 6.00 -13.41
C LEU A 175 4.45 4.90 -14.24
N THR A 176 4.99 4.65 -15.43
CA THR A 176 4.49 3.60 -16.32
C THR A 176 5.43 2.41 -16.34
N GLY A 177 4.89 1.21 -16.56
CA GLY A 177 5.65 0.00 -16.83
C GLY A 177 5.92 -0.91 -15.64
N HIS A 178 5.65 -0.48 -14.41
CA HIS A 178 5.72 -1.36 -13.22
C HIS A 178 4.41 -2.15 -13.02
N SER A 179 4.44 -3.13 -12.11
CA SER A 179 3.31 -4.06 -11.89
C SER A 179 2.03 -3.35 -11.43
N TYR A 180 2.15 -2.26 -10.66
CA TYR A 180 1.00 -1.48 -10.23
C TYR A 180 0.32 -0.78 -11.41
N ASP A 181 1.05 -0.03 -12.23
CA ASP A 181 0.51 0.62 -13.43
C ASP A 181 -0.25 -0.38 -14.31
N GLN A 182 0.38 -1.51 -14.62
CA GLN A 182 -0.22 -2.55 -15.47
C GLN A 182 -1.54 -3.11 -14.90
N ALA A 183 -1.61 -3.28 -13.58
CA ALA A 183 -2.81 -3.78 -12.91
C ALA A 183 -3.93 -2.72 -12.94
N VAL A 184 -3.62 -1.50 -12.50
CA VAL A 184 -4.62 -0.44 -12.33
C VAL A 184 -5.09 0.15 -13.66
N SER A 185 -4.27 0.12 -14.70
CA SER A 185 -4.61 0.67 -16.02
C SER A 185 -5.41 -0.29 -16.91
N ARG A 186 -5.60 -1.55 -16.48
CA ARG A 186 -6.22 -2.60 -17.29
C ARG A 186 -7.62 -2.25 -17.78
N ILE A 187 -8.38 -1.49 -16.99
CA ILE A 187 -9.76 -1.10 -17.29
C ILE A 187 -9.87 0.14 -18.20
N TYR A 188 -8.79 0.93 -18.34
CA TYR A 188 -8.85 2.21 -19.05
C TYR A 188 -9.25 2.09 -20.55
N PRO A 189 -8.77 1.07 -21.31
CA PRO A 189 -9.21 0.88 -22.69
C PRO A 189 -10.71 0.59 -22.83
N GLU A 190 -11.31 -0.04 -21.82
CA GLU A 190 -12.74 -0.37 -21.80
C GLU A 190 -13.57 0.89 -21.53
N VAL A 191 -13.31 1.59 -20.41
CA VAL A 191 -13.98 2.85 -20.04
C VAL A 191 -13.86 3.89 -21.16
N SER A 192 -12.66 4.05 -21.72
CA SER A 192 -12.44 5.00 -22.82
C SER A 192 -13.23 4.64 -24.09
N ARG A 193 -13.64 3.38 -24.28
CA ARG A 193 -14.35 2.91 -25.47
C ARG A 193 -15.87 2.85 -25.25
N SER A 194 -16.30 2.33 -24.11
CA SER A 194 -17.72 2.22 -23.76
C SER A 194 -18.33 3.58 -23.43
N GLY A 195 -17.55 4.46 -22.80
CA GLY A 195 -18.07 5.69 -22.21
C GLY A 195 -18.77 5.47 -20.86
N GLU A 196 -18.77 4.24 -20.36
CA GLU A 196 -19.36 3.89 -19.07
C GLU A 196 -18.30 4.05 -17.95
N PRO A 197 -18.66 4.70 -16.83
CA PRO A 197 -17.77 4.81 -15.69
C PRO A 197 -17.53 3.44 -15.05
N HIS A 198 -16.39 3.29 -14.37
CA HIS A 198 -16.05 2.05 -13.66
C HIS A 198 -15.63 2.35 -12.22
N TYR A 199 -16.13 1.54 -11.28
CA TYR A 199 -15.91 1.71 -9.85
C TYR A 199 -15.16 0.51 -9.26
N ASP A 200 -14.01 0.79 -8.62
CA ASP A 200 -13.10 -0.19 -8.06
C ASP A 200 -12.88 0.02 -6.56
N HIS A 201 -12.75 -1.08 -5.84
CA HIS A 201 -11.98 -1.14 -4.61
C HIS A 201 -10.55 -1.60 -4.94
N ILE A 202 -9.54 -0.94 -4.37
CA ILE A 202 -8.13 -1.27 -4.62
C ILE A 202 -7.35 -1.35 -3.30
N TYR A 203 -6.53 -2.38 -3.18
CA TYR A 203 -5.53 -2.51 -2.14
C TYR A 203 -4.17 -2.77 -2.77
N ALA A 204 -3.26 -1.81 -2.67
CA ALA A 204 -1.99 -1.85 -3.37
C ALA A 204 -0.81 -1.53 -2.47
N ALA A 205 0.28 -2.28 -2.64
CA ALA A 205 1.57 -1.94 -2.08
C ALA A 205 2.23 -0.89 -2.97
N MET A 206 2.49 0.29 -2.40
CA MET A 206 3.04 1.43 -3.12
C MET A 206 4.23 2.02 -2.36
N THR A 207 5.24 2.48 -3.11
CA THR A 207 6.40 3.15 -2.53
C THR A 207 6.01 4.56 -2.10
N SER A 208 6.19 4.90 -0.82
CA SER A 208 5.98 6.23 -0.26
C SER A 208 7.03 7.23 -0.75
N GLN A 209 6.87 8.51 -0.41
CA GLN A 209 7.90 9.53 -0.67
C GLN A 209 9.24 9.26 0.05
N THR A 210 9.21 8.52 1.16
CA THR A 210 10.41 8.14 1.95
C THR A 210 11.11 6.90 1.40
N GLY A 211 10.54 6.23 0.40
CA GLY A 211 11.07 5.01 -0.21
C GLY A 211 10.58 3.71 0.43
N ASP A 212 9.85 3.79 1.55
CA ASP A 212 9.22 2.64 2.19
C ASP A 212 8.04 2.14 1.38
N VAL A 213 7.75 0.84 1.43
CA VAL A 213 6.54 0.30 0.81
C VAL A 213 5.42 0.31 1.84
N ILE A 214 4.25 0.81 1.46
CA ILE A 214 3.07 0.83 2.32
C ILE A 214 1.89 0.19 1.60
N TRP A 215 1.02 -0.48 2.35
CA TRP A 215 -0.28 -0.89 1.84
C TRP A 215 -1.24 0.29 1.87
N VAL A 216 -1.86 0.56 0.74
CA VAL A 216 -2.79 1.67 0.59
C VAL A 216 -4.14 1.14 0.13
N PRO A 217 -5.15 1.12 1.03
CA PRO A 217 -6.53 0.91 0.65
C PRO A 217 -7.10 2.20 0.05
N TYR A 218 -7.70 2.10 -1.13
CA TYR A 218 -8.43 3.21 -1.72
C TYR A 218 -9.54 2.72 -2.64
N GLN A 219 -10.55 3.56 -2.79
CA GLN A 219 -11.61 3.36 -3.76
C GLN A 219 -11.39 4.30 -4.95
N ARG A 220 -11.85 3.91 -6.13
CA ARG A 220 -11.57 4.61 -7.39
C ARG A 220 -12.79 4.62 -8.29
N VAL A 221 -13.03 5.75 -8.95
CA VAL A 221 -13.88 5.83 -10.15
C VAL A 221 -13.02 6.20 -11.35
N VAL A 222 -13.17 5.47 -12.45
CA VAL A 222 -12.57 5.76 -13.75
C VAL A 222 -13.68 6.23 -14.69
N LEU A 223 -13.56 7.47 -15.16
CA LEU A 223 -14.51 8.14 -16.05
C LEU A 223 -13.91 8.25 -17.47
N PRO A 224 -14.72 8.26 -18.53
CA PRO A 224 -14.24 8.57 -19.87
C PRO A 224 -13.82 10.04 -19.98
N LEU A 225 -12.64 10.31 -20.53
CA LEU A 225 -12.19 11.69 -20.79
C LEU A 225 -12.37 12.04 -22.27
N ARG A 226 -13.27 12.99 -22.56
CA ARG A 226 -13.57 13.44 -23.92
C ARG A 226 -12.55 14.48 -24.38
N MET A 227 -11.58 14.08 -25.21
CA MET A 227 -10.51 14.96 -25.70
C MET A 227 -10.54 15.12 -27.22
N GLY A 228 -11.53 15.84 -27.76
CA GLY A 228 -11.65 16.07 -29.21
C GLY A 228 -11.72 14.76 -30.04
N ARG A 229 -11.66 14.87 -31.38
CA ARG A 229 -12.01 13.74 -32.27
C ARG A 229 -11.04 12.54 -32.25
N ASN A 230 -9.79 12.69 -31.79
CA ASN A 230 -8.76 11.66 -31.93
C ASN A 230 -7.95 11.36 -30.66
N LYS A 231 -8.22 12.00 -29.51
CA LYS A 231 -7.52 11.67 -28.27
C LYS A 231 -8.45 10.87 -27.37
N LYS A 232 -7.93 9.74 -26.89
CA LYS A 232 -8.58 8.85 -25.94
C LYS A 232 -7.93 9.06 -24.58
N GLY A 233 -8.76 9.16 -23.55
CA GLY A 233 -8.29 9.32 -22.20
C GLY A 233 -9.32 8.84 -21.20
N VAL A 234 -8.88 8.74 -19.96
CA VAL A 234 -9.74 8.53 -18.80
C VAL A 234 -9.40 9.56 -17.74
N ARG A 235 -10.41 9.94 -16.97
CA ARG A 235 -10.27 10.77 -15.78
C ARG A 235 -10.52 9.91 -14.56
N ILE A 236 -9.62 9.96 -13.60
CA ILE A 236 -9.62 9.07 -12.44
C ILE A 236 -9.79 9.92 -11.20
N VAL A 237 -10.75 9.55 -10.36
CA VAL A 237 -10.89 10.08 -9.01
C VAL A 237 -10.73 8.94 -8.02
N THR A 238 -10.01 9.21 -6.93
CA THR A 238 -9.65 8.20 -5.92
C THR A 238 -9.79 8.79 -4.53
N GLU A 239 -10.21 7.99 -3.57
CA GLU A 239 -10.28 8.39 -2.16
C GLU A 239 -9.74 7.27 -1.25
N LEU A 240 -8.99 7.65 -0.21
CA LEU A 240 -8.60 6.71 0.85
C LEU A 240 -9.86 6.30 1.62
N ALA A 241 -10.18 5.02 1.58
CA ALA A 241 -11.38 4.49 2.21
C ALA A 241 -11.20 3.00 2.50
N LYS A 242 -12.07 2.47 3.37
CA LYS A 242 -12.13 1.03 3.61
C LYS A 242 -12.46 0.33 2.29
N VAL A 243 -11.77 -0.77 2.01
CA VAL A 243 -12.01 -1.60 0.83
C VAL A 243 -12.47 -2.98 1.23
N ASP A 244 -13.26 -3.59 0.35
CA ASP A 244 -13.76 -4.96 0.48
C ASP A 244 -12.73 -5.94 -0.12
N ILE A 245 -11.49 -5.79 0.33
CA ILE A 245 -10.36 -6.62 -0.08
C ILE A 245 -9.60 -6.93 1.20
N SER A 246 -9.46 -8.22 1.51
CA SER A 246 -8.55 -8.73 2.54
C SER A 246 -7.44 -9.51 1.83
N PRO A 247 -6.41 -8.83 1.31
CA PRO A 247 -5.34 -9.51 0.58
C PRO A 247 -4.32 -10.13 1.53
N LEU A 248 -4.19 -9.48 2.68
CA LEU A 248 -3.73 -10.04 3.92
C LEU A 248 -4.93 -10.02 4.83
#